data_AF-A0A150XFG8-F1
#
_entry.id   AF-A0A150XFG8-F1
#
_cell.length_a   1.000
_cell.length_b   1.000
_cell.length_c   1.000
_cell.angle_alpha   90.00
_cell.angle_beta   90.00
_cell.angle_gamma   90.00
#
_symmetry.space_group_name_H-M   'P 1'
#
loop_
_entity.id
_entity.type
_entity.pdbx_description
1 polymer ?
#
loop_
_entity_poly.entity_id
_entity_poly.type
_entity_poly.pdbx_seq_one_letter_code
_entity_poly.pdbx_strand_id
1 'polypeptide(L)'
;MKIFDFNKLADTVSAYVETKIELLKLDLKEQLVQVLARLLTWSVLIFSMLTALLFLSIALSAFLNEVLESSFWGYVIVAGTYILVGIGAFLSKESIERVLHSQVEKSGILQEKTDDEDEQ
;
A
#
# COMPACT_ATOMS: atom_id res chain seq x y z
N MET A 1 -30.34 -4.29 -51.85
CA MET A 1 -30.09 -5.51 -51.04
C MET A 1 -28.65 -5.49 -50.52
N LYS A 2 -28.33 -4.60 -49.56
CA LYS A 2 -26.94 -4.31 -49.13
C LYS A 2 -26.77 -4.14 -47.60
N ILE A 3 -27.72 -4.68 -46.84
CA ILE A 3 -27.76 -4.64 -45.37
C ILE A 3 -27.38 -5.98 -44.72
N PHE A 4 -27.09 -7.01 -45.52
CA PHE A 4 -26.85 -8.37 -45.02
C PHE A 4 -25.41 -8.64 -44.58
N ASP A 5 -24.45 -7.79 -44.95
CA ASP A 5 -23.03 -7.99 -44.58
C ASP A 5 -22.71 -7.44 -43.18
N PHE A 6 -23.42 -6.39 -42.74
CA PHE A 6 -23.19 -5.75 -41.44
C PHE A 6 -23.55 -6.67 -40.26
N ASN A 7 -24.65 -7.42 -40.38
CA ASN A 7 -25.04 -8.38 -39.35
C ASN A 7 -24.06 -9.55 -39.24
N LYS A 8 -23.49 -10.02 -40.36
CA LYS A 8 -22.47 -11.07 -40.35
C LYS A 8 -21.15 -10.62 -39.71
N LEU A 9 -20.71 -9.39 -39.99
CA LEU A 9 -19.55 -8.81 -39.30
C LEU A 9 -19.85 -8.61 -37.81
N ALA A 10 -21.03 -8.11 -37.47
CA ALA A 10 -21.47 -7.93 -36.09
C ALA A 10 -21.49 -9.26 -35.34
N ASP A 11 -22.04 -10.34 -35.93
CA ASP A 11 -22.05 -11.68 -35.33
C ASP A 11 -20.65 -12.24 -35.10
N THR A 12 -19.75 -12.05 -36.07
CA THR A 12 -18.36 -12.56 -35.96
C THR A 12 -17.57 -11.78 -34.90
N VAL A 13 -17.75 -10.45 -34.84
CA VAL A 13 -17.15 -9.60 -33.81
C VAL A 13 -17.75 -9.91 -32.44
N SER A 14 -19.06 -10.15 -32.36
CA SER A 14 -19.75 -10.50 -31.12
C SER A 14 -19.25 -11.85 -30.58
N ALA A 15 -19.11 -12.87 -31.43
CA ALA A 15 -18.53 -14.17 -31.04
C ALA A 15 -17.07 -14.06 -30.58
N TYR A 16 -16.29 -13.17 -31.21
CA TYR A 16 -14.91 -12.90 -30.82
C TYR A 16 -14.82 -12.17 -29.47
N VAL A 17 -15.68 -11.17 -29.24
CA VAL A 17 -15.80 -10.44 -27.98
C VAL A 17 -16.28 -11.36 -26.87
N GLU A 18 -17.23 -12.25 -27.14
CA GLU A 18 -17.75 -13.21 -26.17
C GLU A 18 -16.65 -14.16 -25.68
N THR A 19 -15.85 -14.70 -26.60
CA THR A 19 -14.67 -15.53 -26.26
C THR A 19 -13.62 -14.74 -25.48
N LYS A 20 -13.34 -13.50 -25.87
CA LYS A 20 -12.40 -12.61 -25.17
C LYS A 20 -12.89 -12.26 -23.75
N ILE A 21 -14.20 -12.05 -23.57
CA ILE A 21 -14.82 -11.79 -22.27
C ILE A 21 -14.75 -13.02 -21.38
N GLU A 22 -14.91 -14.21 -21.94
CA GLU A 22 -14.80 -15.45 -21.17
C GLU A 22 -13.36 -15.66 -20.67
N LEU A 23 -12.36 -15.41 -21.51
CA LEU A 23 -10.95 -15.37 -21.11
C LEU A 23 -10.68 -14.28 -20.06
N LEU A 24 -11.24 -13.08 -20.24
CA LEU A 24 -11.08 -11.97 -19.30
C LEU A 24 -11.72 -12.28 -17.95
N LYS A 25 -12.89 -12.91 -17.92
CA LYS A 25 -13.55 -13.34 -16.66
C LYS A 25 -12.72 -14.37 -15.92
N LEU A 26 -12.09 -15.29 -16.65
CA LEU A 26 -11.25 -16.32 -16.05
C LEU A 26 -9.98 -15.70 -15.45
N ASP A 27 -9.29 -14.86 -16.22
CA ASP A 27 -8.06 -14.17 -15.81
C ASP A 27 -8.32 -13.18 -14.66
N LEU A 28 -9.42 -12.41 -14.72
CA LEU A 28 -9.84 -11.54 -13.62
C LEU A 28 -10.15 -12.33 -12.36
N LYS A 29 -10.83 -13.48 -12.45
CA LYS A 29 -11.13 -14.30 -11.27
C LYS A 29 -9.85 -14.84 -10.64
N GLU A 30 -8.91 -15.30 -11.45
CA GLU A 30 -7.63 -15.84 -10.98
C GLU A 30 -6.77 -14.75 -10.32
N GLN A 31 -6.66 -13.57 -10.96
CA GLN A 31 -5.97 -12.41 -10.39
C GLN A 31 -6.63 -11.89 -9.11
N LEU A 32 -7.97 -11.79 -9.08
CA LEU A 32 -8.71 -11.38 -7.89
C LEU A 32 -8.48 -12.36 -6.73
N VAL A 33 -8.53 -13.66 -6.99
CA VAL A 33 -8.26 -14.68 -5.97
C VAL A 33 -6.82 -14.57 -5.46
N GLN A 34 -5.84 -14.35 -6.34
CA GLN A 34 -4.45 -14.22 -5.95
C GLN A 34 -4.18 -12.96 -5.12
N VAL A 35 -4.78 -11.82 -5.51
CA VAL A 35 -4.69 -10.56 -4.76
C VAL A 35 -5.40 -10.68 -3.41
N LEU A 36 -6.62 -11.22 -3.38
CA LEU A 36 -7.37 -11.42 -2.14
C LEU A 36 -6.65 -12.37 -1.19
N ALA A 37 -6.10 -13.47 -1.69
CA ALA A 37 -5.32 -14.41 -0.87
C ALA A 37 -4.08 -13.70 -0.27
N ARG A 38 -3.34 -12.93 -1.08
CA ARG A 38 -2.16 -12.20 -0.62
C ARG A 38 -2.53 -11.10 0.39
N LEU A 39 -3.62 -10.38 0.15
CA LEU A 39 -4.15 -9.37 1.06
C LEU A 39 -4.61 -9.98 2.37
N LEU A 40 -5.31 -11.11 2.36
CA LEU A 40 -5.73 -11.80 3.57
C LEU A 40 -4.53 -12.28 4.39
N THR A 41 -3.52 -12.89 3.76
CA THR A 41 -2.30 -13.31 4.46
C THR A 41 -1.58 -12.12 5.10
N TRP A 42 -1.39 -11.02 4.36
CA TRP A 42 -0.75 -9.82 4.90
C TRP A 42 -1.60 -9.14 5.97
N SER A 43 -2.91 -9.07 5.76
CA SER A 43 -3.86 -8.49 6.71
C SER A 43 -3.82 -9.23 8.04
N VAL A 44 -3.84 -10.57 8.03
CA VAL A 44 -3.75 -11.38 9.26
C VAL A 44 -2.42 -11.14 9.97
N LEU A 45 -1.30 -11.08 9.23
CA LEU A 45 0.01 -10.84 9.81
C LEU A 45 0.11 -9.45 10.47
N ILE A 46 -0.30 -8.40 9.74
CA ILE A 46 -0.30 -7.02 10.24
C ILE A 46 -1.24 -6.89 11.43
N PHE A 47 -2.43 -7.47 11.34
CA PHE A 47 -3.42 -7.44 12.41
C PHE A 47 -2.93 -8.14 13.68
N SER A 48 -2.29 -9.31 13.54
CA SER A 48 -1.66 -10.03 14.65
C SER A 48 -0.58 -9.20 15.31
N MET A 49 0.32 -8.60 14.51
CA MET A 49 1.40 -7.77 15.01
C MET A 49 0.89 -6.50 15.69
N LEU A 50 -0.10 -5.83 15.10
CA LEU A 50 -0.76 -4.64 15.67
C LEU A 50 -1.42 -4.98 17.01
N THR A 51 -2.11 -6.11 17.10
CA THR A 51 -2.73 -6.58 18.33
C THR A 51 -1.68 -6.83 19.41
N ALA A 52 -0.61 -7.56 19.09
CA ALA A 52 0.48 -7.80 20.04
C ALA A 52 1.10 -6.49 20.55
N LEU A 53 1.28 -5.52 19.66
CA LEU A 53 1.86 -4.20 19.99
C LEU A 53 0.90 -3.38 20.87
N LEU A 54 -0.41 -3.44 20.63
CA LEU A 54 -1.43 -2.84 21.50
C LEU A 54 -1.40 -3.44 22.90
N PHE A 55 -1.37 -4.77 23.01
CA PHE A 55 -1.25 -5.45 24.29
C PHE A 55 0.03 -5.05 25.02
N LEU A 56 1.16 -4.97 24.30
CA LEU A 56 2.42 -4.55 24.88
C LEU A 56 2.37 -3.09 25.37
N SER A 57 1.73 -2.19 24.63
CA SER A 57 1.55 -0.80 25.04
C SER A 57 0.65 -0.67 26.27
N ILE A 58 -0.42 -1.47 26.35
CA ILE A 58 -1.29 -1.53 27.53
C ILE A 58 -0.52 -2.08 28.73
N ALA A 59 0.26 -3.15 28.54
CA ALA A 59 1.09 -3.73 29.58
C ALA A 59 2.16 -2.77 30.11
N LEU A 60 2.86 -2.05 29.22
CA LEU A 60 3.83 -1.01 29.60
C LEU A 60 3.16 0.11 30.40
N SER A 61 2.00 0.56 29.94
CA SER A 61 1.24 1.60 30.63
C SER A 61 0.78 1.14 32.02
N ALA A 62 0.26 -0.09 32.11
CA ALA A 62 -0.16 -0.69 33.38
C ALA A 62 1.01 -0.86 34.35
N PHE A 63 2.19 -1.26 33.86
CA PHE A 63 3.40 -1.35 34.67
C PHE A 63 3.84 0.01 35.20
N LEU A 64 3.86 1.05 34.35
CA LEU A 64 4.15 2.42 34.77
C LEU A 64 3.14 2.93 35.80
N ASN A 65 1.88 2.58 35.63
CA ASN A 65 0.78 2.98 36.50
C ASN A 65 0.93 2.40 37.92
N GLU A 66 1.34 1.13 38.03
CA GLU A 66 1.62 0.48 39.31
C GLU A 66 2.83 1.10 40.02
N VAL A 67 3.89 1.44 39.29
CA VAL A 67 5.07 2.14 39.85
C VAL A 67 4.76 3.56 40.32
N LEU A 68 3.81 4.24 39.67
CA LEU A 68 3.40 5.61 40.00
C LEU A 68 2.25 5.70 41.02
N GLU A 69 1.77 4.57 41.55
CA GLU A 69 0.61 4.47 42.46
C GLU A 69 -0.65 5.21 41.97
N SER A 70 -0.84 5.36 40.64
CA SER A 70 -1.93 6.17 40.11
C SER A 70 -2.49 5.68 38.77
N SER A 71 -3.78 5.27 38.81
CA SER A 71 -4.55 4.57 37.75
C SER A 71 -4.56 5.19 36.35
N PHE A 72 -4.06 6.41 36.15
CA PHE A 72 -4.16 7.13 34.88
C PHE A 72 -2.83 7.67 34.34
N TRP A 73 -1.83 7.90 35.21
CA TRP A 73 -0.60 8.57 34.80
C TRP A 73 0.26 7.75 33.83
N GLY A 74 0.23 6.42 33.92
CA GLY A 74 0.94 5.55 32.97
C GLY A 74 0.52 5.76 31.52
N TYR A 75 -0.78 5.93 31.26
CA TYR A 75 -1.29 6.17 29.90
C TYR A 75 -0.94 7.58 29.42
N VAL A 76 -0.99 8.59 30.31
CA VAL A 76 -0.67 9.98 29.98
C VAL A 76 0.81 10.14 29.61
N ILE A 77 1.71 9.46 30.33
CA ILE A 77 3.16 9.50 30.06
C ILE A 77 3.47 8.82 28.72
N VAL A 78 2.87 7.65 28.45
CA VAL A 78 3.06 6.95 27.17
C VAL A 78 2.51 7.78 26.00
N ALA A 79 1.29 8.34 26.15
CA ALA A 79 0.70 9.22 25.15
C ALA A 79 1.54 10.49 24.92
N GLY A 80 2.02 11.11 26.01
CA GLY A 80 2.91 12.27 25.96
C GLY A 80 4.21 11.95 25.21
N THR A 81 4.81 10.79 25.46
CA THR A 81 6.05 10.35 24.80
C THR A 81 5.82 10.16 23.30
N TYR A 82 4.72 9.51 22.89
CA TYR A 82 4.38 9.36 21.47
C TYR A 82 4.10 10.69 20.78
N ILE A 83 3.43 11.64 21.45
CA ILE A 83 3.21 12.99 20.94
C ILE A 83 4.54 13.74 20.79
N LEU A 84 5.44 13.63 21.76
CA LEU A 84 6.76 14.28 21.73
C LEU A 84 7.62 13.74 20.58
N VAL A 85 7.63 12.43 20.38
CA VAL A 85 8.28 11.78 19.23
C VAL A 85 7.62 12.20 17.92
N GLY A 86 6.29 12.26 17.87
CA GLY A 86 5.53 12.69 16.69
C GLY A 86 5.84 14.14 16.30
N ILE A 87 5.91 15.06 17.28
CA ILE A 87 6.31 16.46 17.07
C ILE A 87 7.76 16.53 16.61
N GLY A 88 8.67 15.78 17.25
CA GLY A 88 10.07 15.69 16.84
C GLY A 88 10.23 15.18 15.40
N ALA A 89 9.45 14.18 15.02
CA ALA A 89 9.42 13.65 13.66
C ALA A 89 8.80 14.65 12.66
N PHE A 90 7.77 15.40 13.06
CA PHE A 90 7.13 16.42 12.21
C PHE A 90 8.08 17.60 11.94
N LEU A 91 8.80 18.07 12.96
CA LEU A 91 9.86 19.07 12.81
C LEU A 91 11.04 18.53 11.98
N SER A 92 11.39 17.25 12.16
CA SER A 92 12.40 16.59 11.33
C SER A 92 11.90 16.30 9.91
N LYS A 93 10.60 16.35 9.65
CA LYS A 93 10.01 16.10 8.32
C LYS A 93 10.45 17.16 7.31
N GLU A 94 10.64 18.41 7.73
CA GLU A 94 11.28 19.46 6.92
C GLU A 94 12.78 19.22 6.65
N SER A 95 13.45 18.36 7.42
CA SER A 95 14.83 17.92 7.15
C SER A 95 14.87 16.62 6.34
N ILE A 96 13.93 15.69 6.58
CA ILE A 96 13.82 14.43 5.85
C ILE A 96 13.43 14.66 4.40
N GLU A 97 12.57 15.65 4.09
CA GLU A 97 12.21 15.97 2.70
C GLU A 97 13.44 16.45 1.88
N ARG A 98 14.38 17.16 2.53
CA ARG A 98 15.66 17.57 1.91
C ARG A 98 16.66 16.41 1.75
N VAL A 99 16.69 15.46 2.68
CA VAL A 99 17.57 14.29 2.60
C VAL A 99 17.03 13.23 1.64
N LEU A 100 15.71 13.06 1.55
CA LEU A 100 15.07 12.07 0.68
C LEU A 100 15.24 12.43 -0.81
N HIS A 101 15.14 13.73 -1.17
CA HIS A 101 15.46 14.19 -2.52
C HIS A 101 16.91 13.92 -2.93
N SER A 102 17.86 13.96 -1.98
CA SER A 102 19.29 13.72 -2.26
C SER A 102 19.68 12.24 -2.41
N GLN A 103 18.80 11.30 -2.02
CA GLN A 103 19.06 9.86 -2.14
C GLN A 103 18.34 9.23 -3.34
N VAL A 104 17.21 9.79 -3.77
CA VAL A 104 16.52 9.34 -5.00
C VAL A 104 17.33 9.69 -6.25
N GLU A 105 18.10 10.80 -6.25
CA GLU A 105 18.98 11.17 -7.37
C GLU A 105 20.25 10.29 -7.47
N LYS A 106 20.70 9.67 -6.37
CA LYS A 106 21.85 8.74 -6.34
C LYS A 106 21.49 7.26 -6.48
N SER A 107 20.22 6.90 -6.41
CA SER A 107 19.74 5.57 -6.82
C SER A 107 19.27 5.65 -8.25
N GLY A 108 20.22 5.47 -9.18
CA GLY A 108 20.04 5.56 -10.62
C GLY A 108 18.90 4.70 -11.18
N ILE A 109 17.76 5.34 -11.38
CA ILE A 109 16.73 4.96 -12.36
C ILE A 109 16.15 6.26 -12.90
N LEU A 110 16.91 7.00 -13.71
CA LEU A 110 16.40 7.95 -14.73
C LEU A 110 17.47 8.37 -15.78
N GLN A 111 18.65 7.75 -15.83
CA GLN A 111 19.61 8.01 -16.92
C GLN A 111 19.33 7.23 -18.22
N GLU A 112 18.40 6.27 -18.25
CA GLU A 112 18.11 5.52 -19.50
C GLU A 112 17.00 6.16 -20.34
N LYS A 113 16.96 7.49 -20.49
CA LYS A 113 16.02 8.11 -21.45
C LYS A 113 16.43 9.43 -22.09
N THR A 114 17.71 9.78 -22.11
CA THR A 114 18.12 11.06 -22.74
C THR A 114 19.49 11.00 -23.42
N ASP A 115 19.87 9.87 -24.01
CA ASP A 115 21.14 9.78 -24.76
C ASP A 115 21.04 9.08 -26.13
N ASP A 116 19.84 8.75 -26.63
CA ASP A 116 19.67 8.03 -27.91
C ASP A 116 18.79 8.74 -28.97
N GLU A 117 18.41 10.02 -28.79
CA GLU A 117 17.69 10.76 -29.86
C GLU A 117 18.47 11.92 -30.49
N ASP A 118 19.67 12.27 -30.01
CA ASP A 118 20.39 13.43 -30.54
C ASP A 118 21.74 13.13 -31.22
N GLU A 119 22.11 11.86 -31.50
CA GLU A 119 23.29 11.59 -32.35
C GLU A 119 23.30 10.22 -33.04
N GLN A 120 22.46 10.06 -34.09
CA GLN A 120 22.86 9.49 -35.40
C GLN A 120 21.76 9.58 -36.46
#